data_AF-A0A7X7KXC3-F1
#
_entry.id   AF-A0A7X7KXC3-F1
#
_cell.length_a   1.000
_cell.length_b   1.000
_cell.length_c   1.000
_cell.angle_alpha   90.00
_cell.angle_beta   90.00
_cell.angle_gamma   90.00
#
_symmetry.space_group_name_H-M   'P 1'
#
loop_
_entity.id
_entity.type
_entity.pdbx_description
1 polymer ?
#
loop_
_entity_poly.entity_id
_entity_poly.type
_entity_poly.pdbx_seq_one_letter_code
_entity_poly.pdbx_strand_id
1 'polypeptide(L)'
;MSSKVNGLGVQSYCYRGIKTVPGLIAAVKETGVDCIELCGVHIDFAQREQHAGVIEQFRQAGIRIVSIGVNGISGDEAAARPS
;
A
#
# COMPACT_ATOMS: atom_id res chain seq x y z
N MET A 1 12.54 -22.32 2.14
CA MET A 1 11.87 -21.08 1.66
C MET A 1 10.55 -21.47 1.01
N SER A 2 9.43 -20.88 1.45
CA SER A 2 8.17 -21.02 0.71
C SER A 2 8.30 -20.32 -0.65
N SER A 3 7.96 -21.01 -1.73
CA SER A 3 7.89 -20.42 -3.06
C SER A 3 6.82 -19.33 -3.06
N LYS A 4 7.20 -18.07 -3.32
CA LYS A 4 6.24 -16.98 -3.53
C LYS A 4 5.27 -17.36 -4.65
N VAL A 5 3.99 -17.06 -4.48
CA VAL A 5 3.00 -17.21 -5.56
C VAL A 5 3.21 -16.05 -6.54
N ASN A 6 4.00 -16.28 -7.59
CA ASN A 6 4.26 -15.26 -8.59
C ASN A 6 2.96 -14.77 -9.23
N GLY A 7 2.72 -13.46 -9.15
CA GLY A 7 1.59 -12.80 -9.81
C GLY A 7 0.31 -12.70 -8.98
N LEU A 8 0.29 -13.22 -7.75
CA LEU A 8 -0.82 -12.98 -6.82
C LEU A 8 -0.51 -11.77 -5.93
N GLY A 9 -1.47 -10.85 -5.85
CA GLY A 9 -1.40 -9.69 -4.97
C GLY A 9 -2.65 -9.55 -4.11
N VAL A 10 -2.56 -8.72 -3.08
CA VAL A 10 -3.64 -8.47 -2.13
C VAL A 10 -3.97 -6.99 -2.05
N GLN A 11 -5.25 -6.66 -1.90
CA GLN A 11 -5.68 -5.30 -1.60
C GLN A 11 -5.39 -4.98 -0.14
N SER A 12 -4.69 -3.88 0.13
CA SER A 12 -4.30 -3.52 1.50
C SER A 12 -5.51 -3.29 2.40
N TYR A 13 -6.68 -2.96 1.85
CA TYR A 13 -7.92 -2.81 2.63
C TYR A 13 -8.36 -4.10 3.36
N CYS A 14 -7.90 -5.28 2.93
CA CYS A 14 -8.05 -6.52 3.68
C CYS A 14 -7.38 -6.45 5.07
N TYR A 15 -6.36 -5.62 5.21
CA TYR A 15 -5.59 -5.36 6.44
C TYR A 15 -5.94 -4.04 7.11
N ARG A 16 -7.08 -3.40 6.79
CA ARG A 16 -7.45 -2.05 7.29
C ARG A 16 -7.38 -1.84 8.82
N GLY A 17 -7.33 -2.90 9.62
CA GLY A 17 -7.09 -2.82 11.08
C GLY A 17 -5.63 -2.55 11.46
N ILE A 18 -4.67 -2.80 10.56
CA ILE A 18 -3.23 -2.64 10.75
C ILE A 18 -2.81 -1.29 10.16
N LYS A 19 -2.61 -0.28 11.01
CA LYS A 19 -2.42 1.10 10.54
C LYS A 19 -0.99 1.47 10.15
N THR A 20 -0.01 0.71 10.63
CA THR A 20 1.40 1.03 10.40
C THR A 20 1.91 0.29 9.17
N VAL A 21 2.71 0.98 8.34
CA VAL A 21 3.36 0.36 7.16
C VAL A 21 4.22 -0.86 7.55
N PRO A 22 5.04 -0.83 8.62
CA PRO A 22 5.77 -2.02 9.07
C PRO A 22 4.86 -3.20 9.45
N GLY A 23 3.73 -2.93 10.12
CA GLY A 23 2.76 -3.97 10.48
C GLY A 23 2.10 -4.58 9.25
N LEU A 24 1.74 -3.75 8.27
CA LEU A 24 1.18 -4.20 7.00
C LEU A 24 2.18 -5.08 6.24
N ILE A 25 3.45 -4.66 6.16
CA ILE A 25 4.52 -5.44 5.53
C ILE A 25 4.68 -6.82 6.19
N ALA A 26 4.66 -6.87 7.52
CA ALA A 26 4.73 -8.14 8.25
C ALA A 26 3.55 -9.05 7.91
N ALA A 27 2.32 -8.53 7.96
CA ALA A 27 1.12 -9.30 7.64
C ALA A 27 1.11 -9.83 6.19
N VAL A 28 1.55 -9.02 5.23
CA VAL A 28 1.63 -9.42 3.82
C VAL A 28 2.62 -10.56 3.64
N LYS A 29 3.80 -10.51 4.30
CA LYS A 29 4.79 -11.58 4.24
C LYS A 29 4.24 -12.92 4.74
N GLU A 30 3.45 -12.91 5.81
CA GLU A 30 2.81 -14.13 6.35
C GLU A 30 1.86 -14.79 5.35
N THR A 31 1.27 -14.02 4.43
CA THR A 31 0.39 -14.58 3.38
C THR A 31 1.13 -15.17 2.18
N GLY A 32 2.45 -14.94 2.07
CA GLY A 32 3.28 -15.48 0.98
C GLY A 32 3.14 -14.79 -0.38
N VAL A 33 2.36 -13.69 -0.47
CA VAL A 33 2.26 -12.87 -1.69
C VAL A 33 3.41 -11.87 -1.78
N ASP A 34 3.68 -11.39 -3.00
CA ASP A 34 4.77 -10.45 -3.28
C ASP A 34 4.30 -9.14 -3.93
N CYS A 35 2.98 -8.97 -4.06
CA CYS A 35 2.35 -7.78 -4.64
C CYS A 35 1.26 -7.24 -3.71
N ILE A 36 1.11 -5.92 -3.70
CA ILE A 36 0.07 -5.24 -2.94
C ILE A 36 -0.52 -4.05 -3.70
N GLU A 37 -1.83 -3.86 -3.55
CA GLU A 37 -2.50 -2.59 -3.82
C GLU A 37 -2.53 -1.77 -2.52
N LEU A 38 -2.04 -0.52 -2.56
CA LEU A 38 -1.98 0.33 -1.36
C LEU A 38 -3.16 1.30 -1.33
N CYS A 39 -3.82 1.42 -0.19
CA CYS A 39 -4.96 2.32 0.00
C CYS A 39 -4.74 3.38 1.07
N GLY A 40 -5.63 4.38 1.08
CA GLY A 40 -5.59 5.55 1.97
C GLY A 40 -5.58 5.25 3.48
N VAL A 41 -5.86 4.01 3.88
CA VAL A 41 -5.78 3.58 5.29
C VAL A 41 -4.33 3.45 5.77
N HIS A 42 -3.39 3.19 4.85
CA HIS A 42 -2.00 2.87 5.16
C HIS A 42 -1.01 3.96 4.71
N ILE A 43 -1.47 4.93 3.93
CA ILE A 43 -0.72 6.09 3.48
C ILE A 43 -1.69 7.22 3.17
N ASP A 44 -1.32 8.47 3.47
CA ASP A 44 -2.04 9.63 2.96
C ASP A 44 -1.45 10.02 1.59
N PHE A 45 -2.25 9.86 0.53
CA PHE A 45 -1.82 10.18 -0.84
C PHE A 45 -1.66 11.69 -1.10
N ALA A 46 -2.17 12.55 -0.21
CA ALA A 46 -1.95 13.99 -0.28
C ALA A 46 -0.59 14.40 0.32
N GLN A 47 0.04 13.55 1.14
CA GLN A 47 1.29 13.86 1.85
C GLN A 47 2.50 13.32 1.07
N ARG A 48 2.87 14.03 0.01
CA ARG A 48 3.88 13.60 -0.99
C ARG A 48 5.24 13.26 -0.37
N GLU A 49 5.63 13.95 0.68
CA GLU A 49 6.87 13.73 1.42
C GLU A 49 6.97 12.34 2.06
N GLN A 50 5.83 11.70 2.36
CA GLN A 50 5.79 10.35 2.94
C GLN A 50 6.01 9.26 1.88
N HIS A 51 5.71 9.55 0.61
CA HIS A 51 5.64 8.54 -0.45
C HIS A 51 6.95 7.79 -0.64
N ALA A 52 8.08 8.50 -0.72
CA ALA A 52 9.39 7.89 -0.93
C ALA A 52 9.76 6.92 0.21
N GLY A 53 9.49 7.31 1.45
CA GLY A 53 9.76 6.46 2.63
C GLY A 53 8.89 5.21 2.67
N VAL A 54 7.62 5.31 2.27
CA VAL A 54 6.72 4.13 2.20
C VAL A 54 7.16 3.20 1.07
N ILE A 55 7.41 3.73 -0.13
CA ILE A 55 7.88 2.94 -1.28
C ILE A 55 9.16 2.19 -0.94
N GLU A 56 10.11 2.85 -0.28
CA GLU A 56 11.38 2.24 0.12
C GLU A 56 11.19 1.09 1.11
N GLN A 57 10.29 1.23 2.09
CA GLN A 57 9.97 0.15 3.03
C GLN A 57 9.44 -1.11 2.31
N PHE A 58 8.50 -0.95 1.36
CA PHE A 58 7.98 -2.06 0.57
C PHE A 58 9.05 -2.68 -0.34
N ARG A 59 9.87 -1.84 -0.98
CA ARG A 59 10.99 -2.27 -1.82
C ARG A 59 11.99 -3.12 -1.04
N GLN A 60 12.42 -2.66 0.14
CA GLN A 60 13.32 -3.40 1.03
C GLN A 60 12.70 -4.71 1.53
N ALA A 61 11.37 -4.74 1.70
CA ALA A 61 10.63 -5.94 2.07
C ALA A 61 10.46 -6.95 0.91
N GLY A 62 10.83 -6.59 -0.32
CA GLY A 62 10.63 -7.41 -1.51
C GLY A 62 9.16 -7.60 -1.87
N ILE A 63 8.33 -6.60 -1.59
CA ILE A 63 6.91 -6.51 -1.94
C ILE A 63 6.73 -5.39 -2.96
N ARG A 64 6.06 -5.67 -4.07
CA ARG A 64 5.78 -4.70 -5.12
C ARG A 64 4.46 -4.00 -4.86
N ILE A 65 4.48 -2.67 -4.79
CA ILE A 65 3.25 -1.87 -4.89
C ILE A 65 2.87 -1.86 -6.38
N VAL A 66 1.74 -2.47 -6.73
CA VAL A 66 1.32 -2.64 -8.13
C VAL A 66 0.14 -1.75 -8.53
N SER A 67 -0.56 -1.18 -7.55
CA SER A 67 -1.65 -0.22 -7.76
C SER A 67 -1.93 0.57 -6.49
N ILE A 68 -2.73 1.63 -6.63
CA ILE A 68 -3.38 2.34 -5.53
C ILE A 68 -4.89 2.20 -5.66
N GLY A 69 -5.61 2.14 -4.55
CA GLY A 69 -7.04 1.88 -4.55
C GLY A 69 -7.72 2.31 -3.25
N VAL A 70 -9.04 2.10 -3.21
CA VAL A 70 -9.91 2.59 -2.14
C VAL A 70 -9.65 4.08 -1.85
N ASN A 71 -9.58 4.86 -2.92
CA ASN A 71 -9.50 6.32 -2.88
C ASN A 71 -10.85 6.89 -3.33
N GLY A 72 -11.43 7.76 -2.50
CA GLY A 72 -12.67 8.45 -2.85
C GLY A 72 -12.41 9.47 -3.96
N ILE A 73 -13.27 9.49 -4.97
CA ILE A 73 -13.28 10.53 -6.01
C ILE A 73 -14.60 11.30 -5.82
N SER A 74 -14.52 12.64 -5.75
CA SER A 74 -15.67 13.52 -5.63
C SER A 74 -15.56 14.68 -6.63
N GLY A 75 -16.62 15.49 -6.73
CA GLY A 75 -16.62 16.72 -7.53
C GLY A 75 -15.94 17.91 -6.86
N ASP A 76 -15.27 17.71 -5.71
CA ASP A 76 -14.56 18.78 -5.02
C ASP A 76 -13.18 19.00 -5.65
N GLU A 77 -13.12 19.89 -6.63
CA GLU A 77 -11.87 20.22 -7.34
C GLU A 77 -10.81 20.86 -6.44
N ALA A 78 -11.21 21.59 -5.40
CA ALA A 78 -10.28 22.23 -4.50
C ALA A 78 -9.52 21.18 -3.68
N ALA A 79 -10.22 20.16 -3.20
CA ALA A 79 -9.62 19.02 -2.50
C ALA A 79 -8.75 18.14 -3.41
N ALA A 80 -9.05 18.07 -4.71
CA ALA A 80 -8.30 17.24 -5.67
C ALA A 80 -7.03 17.92 -6.22
N ARG A 81 -6.83 19.22 -5.99
CA ARG A 81 -5.69 19.95 -6.53
C ARG A 81 -4.42 19.60 -5.76
N PRO A 82 -3.32 19.23 -6.44
CA PRO A 82 -2.03 19.05 -5.77
C PRO A 82 -1.61 20.36 -5.10
N SER A 83 -1.24 20.30 -3.83
CA SER A 83 -0.63 21.41 -3.07
C SER A 83 0.84 21.57 -3.40
#